data_AF-A0A9D8E704-F1
#
_entry.id   AF-A0A9D8E704-F1
#
_cell.length_a   1.000
_cell.length_b   1.000
_cell.length_c   1.000
_cell.angle_alpha   90.00
_cell.angle_beta   90.00
_cell.angle_gamma   90.00
#
_symmetry.space_group_name_H-M   'P 1'
#
loop_
_entity.id
_entity.type
_entity.pdbx_description
1 polymer ?
#
loop_
_entity_poly.entity_id
_entity_poly.type
_entity_poly.pdbx_seq_one_letter_code
_entity_poly.pdbx_strand_id
1 'polypeptide(L)'
;MTEPDLRLEKVPNLRDLGGWPAGDGRRVARGRIFRSGSLHEMTDADRRALEGAGIRTVVDLRSNWEQGHQPYEWPFGHRVTAPLAHDDSVV
;
A
#
# COMPACT_ATOMS: atom_id res chain seq x y z
N MET A 1 12.11 -7.61 19.25
CA MET A 1 12.46 -6.49 18.35
C MET A 1 11.20 -5.71 18.12
N THR A 2 11.11 -4.53 18.74
CA THR A 2 9.99 -3.59 18.63
C THR A 2 9.95 -3.05 17.19
N GLU A 3 8.78 -3.10 16.58
CA GLU A 3 8.55 -2.72 15.18
C GLU A 3 8.85 -1.23 14.98
N PRO A 4 9.50 -0.81 13.88
CA PRO A 4 9.52 0.59 13.54
C PRO A 4 8.08 1.03 13.25
N ASP A 5 7.58 2.00 14.01
CA ASP A 5 6.42 2.80 13.63
C ASP A 5 6.76 3.46 12.29
N LEU A 6 6.39 2.80 11.19
CA LEU A 6 6.77 3.17 9.84
C LEU A 6 5.95 4.41 9.44
N ARG A 7 6.43 5.56 9.86
CA ARG A 7 5.84 6.86 9.53
C ARG A 7 6.40 7.33 8.20
N LEU A 8 5.48 7.63 7.29
CA LEU A 8 5.77 8.19 5.99
C LEU A 8 5.36 9.67 5.97
N GLU A 9 6.10 10.47 5.20
CA GLU A 9 5.92 11.92 5.07
C GLU A 9 4.64 12.26 4.31
N LYS A 10 4.37 11.54 3.22
CA LYS A 10 3.27 11.86 2.30
C LYS A 10 2.27 10.74 2.12
N VAL A 11 2.68 9.49 2.29
CA VAL A 11 1.74 8.36 2.17
C VAL A 11 0.80 8.31 3.38
N PRO A 12 -0.51 8.51 3.17
CA PRO A 12 -1.43 8.55 4.29
C PRO A 12 -1.77 7.15 4.79
N ASN A 13 -2.03 7.04 6.09
CA ASN A 13 -2.72 5.91 6.70
C ASN A 13 -2.04 4.54 6.51
N LEU A 14 -0.71 4.52 6.39
CA LEU A 14 0.06 3.28 6.40
C LEU A 14 -0.08 2.59 7.76
N ARG A 15 -0.52 1.33 7.78
CA ARG A 15 -0.64 0.51 8.99
C ARG A 15 -0.32 -0.94 8.69
N ASP A 16 0.41 -1.59 9.58
CA ASP A 16 0.48 -3.05 9.62
C ASP A 16 -0.87 -3.62 10.09
N LEU A 17 -1.34 -4.64 9.39
CA LEU A 17 -2.54 -5.41 9.76
C LEU A 17 -2.21 -6.61 10.64
N GLY A 18 -0.95 -6.78 11.04
CA GLY A 18 -0.52 -7.76 12.02
C GLY A 18 -1.44 -7.83 13.23
N GLY A 19 -1.85 -9.05 13.58
CA GLY A 19 -2.76 -9.32 14.71
C GLY A 19 -4.24 -9.19 14.38
N TRP A 20 -4.63 -8.69 13.21
CA TRP A 20 -6.04 -8.68 12.80
C TRP A 20 -6.57 -10.11 12.66
N PRO A 21 -7.85 -10.37 13.02
CA PRO A 21 -8.48 -11.67 12.83
C PRO A 21 -8.47 -12.08 11.36
N ALA A 22 -8.13 -13.34 11.10
CA ALA A 22 -8.21 -13.99 9.81
C ALA A 22 -9.09 -15.26 9.92
N GLY A 23 -9.33 -15.92 8.80
CA GLY A 23 -10.11 -17.17 8.76
C GLY A 23 -9.55 -18.25 9.69
N ASP A 24 -10.44 -19.11 10.18
CA ASP A 24 -10.10 -20.30 10.98
C ASP A 24 -9.42 -19.98 12.33
N GLY A 25 -9.80 -18.88 12.97
CA GLY A 25 -9.23 -18.46 14.26
C GLY A 25 -7.78 -17.97 14.17
N ARG A 26 -7.24 -17.84 12.95
CA ARG A 26 -5.89 -17.34 12.72
C ARG A 26 -5.84 -15.82 12.83
N ARG A 27 -4.62 -15.28 12.85
CA ARG A 27 -4.35 -13.84 12.80
C ARG A 27 -3.33 -13.54 11.72
N VAL A 28 -3.42 -12.35 11.14
CA VAL A 28 -2.41 -11.85 10.20
C VAL A 28 -1.07 -11.80 10.93
N ALA A 29 -0.04 -12.41 10.34
CA ALA A 29 1.32 -12.30 10.86
C ALA A 29 1.81 -10.86 10.70
N ARG A 30 2.46 -10.33 11.73
CA ARG A 30 3.04 -8.98 11.71
C ARG A 30 4.07 -8.80 10.60
N GLY A 31 4.14 -7.60 10.05
CA GLY A 31 5.04 -7.24 8.95
C GLY A 31 4.75 -7.96 7.63
N ARG A 32 3.56 -8.55 7.45
CA ARG A 32 3.19 -9.29 6.22
C ARG A 32 2.19 -8.57 5.34
N ILE A 33 1.21 -7.88 5.92
CA ILE A 33 0.18 -7.18 5.16
C ILE A 33 0.05 -5.77 5.73
N PHE A 34 0.30 -4.81 4.87
CA PHE A 34 0.10 -3.40 5.17
C PHE A 34 -1.08 -2.88 4.37
N ARG A 35 -1.73 -1.85 4.89
CA ARG A 35 -2.64 -1.01 4.11
C ARG A 35 -2.18 0.43 4.16
N SER A 36 -2.45 1.19 3.11
CA SER A 36 -2.23 2.63 3.03
C SER A 36 -3.32 3.28 2.21
N GLY A 37 -3.31 4.61 2.12
CA GLY A 37 -3.90 5.30 0.97
C GLY A 37 -2.98 5.23 -0.26
N SER A 38 -3.25 6.10 -1.23
CA SER A 38 -2.48 6.18 -2.48
C SER A 38 -0.99 6.48 -2.21
N LEU A 39 -0.11 5.87 -3.01
CA LEU A 39 1.34 6.10 -2.97
C LEU A 39 1.81 7.22 -3.92
N HIS A 40 0.89 7.89 -4.63
CA HIS A 40 1.28 8.79 -5.71
C HIS A 40 2.11 10.01 -5.28
N GLU A 41 1.96 10.46 -4.04
CA GLU A 41 2.74 11.57 -3.49
C GLU A 41 3.98 11.12 -2.71
N MET A 42 4.32 9.83 -2.73
CA MET A 42 5.42 9.31 -1.90
C MET A 42 6.74 10.02 -2.23
N THR A 43 7.45 10.44 -1.19
CA THR A 43 8.78 11.05 -1.32
C THR A 43 9.86 9.98 -1.51
N ASP A 44 11.10 10.40 -1.79
CA ASP A 44 12.24 9.46 -1.81
C ASP A 44 12.51 8.84 -0.43
N ALA A 45 12.23 9.59 0.64
CA ALA A 45 12.32 9.07 2.01
C ALA A 45 11.25 7.98 2.22
N ASP A 46 10.01 8.23 1.77
CA ASP A 46 8.93 7.25 1.85
C ASP A 46 9.27 5.97 1.09
N ARG A 47 9.81 6.11 -0.13
CA ARG A 47 10.26 4.98 -0.96
C ARG A 47 11.29 4.11 -0.24
N ARG A 48 12.34 4.74 0.31
CA ARG A 48 13.40 4.03 1.06
C ARG A 48 12.87 3.36 2.32
N ALA A 49 11.94 4.02 3.03
CA ALA A 49 11.32 3.47 4.23
C ALA A 49 10.49 2.21 3.89
N LEU A 50 9.68 2.27 2.83
CA LEU A 50 8.89 1.13 2.35
C LEU A 50 9.79 -0.02 1.83
N GLU A 51 10.86 0.28 1.11
CA GLU A 51 11.85 -0.71 0.68
C GLU A 51 12.55 -1.36 1.88
N GLY A 52 12.99 -0.57 2.85
CA GLY A 52 13.66 -1.04 4.07
C GLY A 52 12.74 -1.89 4.96
N ALA A 53 11.43 -1.67 4.89
CA ALA A 53 10.43 -2.53 5.51
C ALA A 53 10.25 -3.89 4.80
N GLY A 54 10.91 -4.09 3.65
CA GLY A 54 10.84 -5.32 2.87
C GLY A 54 9.55 -5.47 2.06
N ILE A 55 8.82 -4.38 1.83
CA ILE A 55 7.61 -4.42 1.01
C ILE A 55 8.05 -4.59 -0.45
N ARG A 56 7.58 -5.67 -1.08
CA ARG A 56 7.92 -6.03 -2.47
C ARG A 56 6.73 -5.92 -3.42
N THR A 57 5.53 -6.14 -2.91
CA THR A 57 4.31 -6.16 -3.71
C THR A 57 3.36 -5.07 -3.27
N VAL A 58 2.89 -4.28 -4.22
CA VAL A 58 1.79 -3.32 -4.04
C VAL A 58 0.60 -3.80 -4.87
N VAL A 59 -0.57 -3.88 -4.24
CA VAL A 59 -1.83 -4.11 -4.94
C VAL A 59 -2.54 -2.76 -5.05
N ASP A 60 -2.54 -2.17 -6.25
CA ASP A 60 -3.16 -0.87 -6.52
C ASP A 60 -4.64 -1.08 -6.85
N LEU A 61 -5.49 -0.74 -5.88
CA LEU A 61 -6.94 -0.93 -5.94
C LEU A 61 -7.70 0.29 -6.48
N ARG A 62 -6.99 1.39 -6.75
CA ARG A 62 -7.56 2.65 -7.25
C ARG A 62 -8.24 2.46 -8.60
N SER A 63 -9.20 3.32 -8.94
CA SER A 63 -9.85 3.27 -10.25
C SER A 63 -8.85 3.52 -11.39
N ASN A 64 -9.24 3.18 -12.61
CA ASN A 64 -8.42 3.46 -13.79
C ASN A 64 -8.20 4.97 -13.95
N TRP A 65 -9.24 5.80 -13.73
CA TRP A 65 -9.12 7.25 -13.70
C TRP A 65 -8.08 7.72 -12.69
N GLU A 66 -8.15 7.27 -11.43
CA GLU A 66 -7.21 7.67 -10.38
C GLU A 66 -5.76 7.28 -10.74
N GLN A 67 -5.56 6.08 -11.28
CA GLN A 67 -4.23 5.61 -11.68
C GLN A 67 -3.64 6.43 -12.83
N GLY A 68 -4.47 6.86 -13.78
CA GLY A 68 -4.06 7.71 -14.91
C GLY A 68 -3.74 9.15 -14.50
N HIS A 69 -4.51 9.72 -13.58
CA HIS A 69 -4.32 11.12 -13.14
C HIS A 69 -3.28 11.26 -12.02
N GLN A 70 -3.05 10.20 -11.25
CA GLN A 70 -2.10 10.16 -10.14
C GLN A 70 -1.16 8.96 -10.29
N PRO A 71 -0.34 8.91 -11.36
CA PRO A 71 0.56 7.80 -11.59
C PRO A 71 1.70 7.79 -10.56
N TYR A 72 2.26 6.60 -10.31
CA TYR A 72 3.52 6.43 -9.60
C TYR A 72 4.21 5.15 -10.04
N GLU A 73 5.52 5.11 -9.81
CA GLU A 73 6.35 3.93 -10.09
C GLU A 73 6.63 3.15 -8.82
N TRP A 74 6.73 1.82 -8.95
CA TRP A 74 7.10 0.92 -7.87
C TRP A 74 8.27 0.04 -8.31
N PRO A 75 9.52 0.43 -8.01
CA PRO A 75 10.70 -0.27 -8.52
C PRO A 75 11.13 -1.47 -7.67
N PHE A 76 10.55 -1.66 -6.48
CA PHE A 76 11.04 -2.63 -5.50
C PHE A 76 10.47 -4.05 -5.65
N GLY A 77 9.71 -4.31 -6.71
CA GLY A 77 9.11 -5.61 -6.99
C GLY A 77 7.88 -5.50 -7.88
N HIS A 78 6.74 -6.02 -7.43
CA HIS A 78 5.53 -6.12 -8.24
C HIS A 78 4.52 -5.03 -7.89
N ARG A 79 3.98 -4.35 -8.90
CA ARG A 79 2.75 -3.57 -8.80
C ARG A 79 1.65 -4.33 -9.52
N VAL A 80 0.68 -4.83 -8.76
CA VAL A 80 -0.50 -5.51 -9.28
C VAL A 80 -1.63 -4.49 -9.37
N THR A 81 -2.08 -4.19 -10.58
CA THR A 81 -3.25 -3.33 -10.80
C THR A 81 -4.52 -4.16 -10.70
N ALA A 82 -5.38 -3.84 -9.75
CA ALA A 82 -6.67 -4.52 -9.52
C ALA A 82 -7.75 -3.50 -9.15
N PRO A 83 -8.20 -2.66 -10.10
CA PRO A 83 -9.17 -1.60 -9.85
C PRO A 83 -10.47 -2.17 -9.27
N LEU A 84 -10.89 -1.68 -8.11
CA LEU A 84 -12.13 -2.13 -7.47
C LEU A 84 -13.39 -1.43 -8.02
N ALA A 85 -13.24 -0.23 -8.57
CA ALA A 85 -14.31 0.52 -9.20
C ALA A 85 -14.06 0.61 -10.71
N HIS A 86 -15.13 0.39 -11.48
CA HIS A 86 -15.19 0.79 -12.88
C HIS A 86 -15.71 2.24 -12.94
N ASP A 87 -15.14 3.07 -13.80
CA ASP A 87 -15.52 4.48 -13.94
C ASP A 87 -16.90 4.60 -14.63
N ASP A 88 -17.98 4.35 -13.88
CA ASP A 88 -19.37 4.61 -14.30
C ASP A 88 -19.87 5.99 -13.85
N SER A 89 -18.96 6.96 -13.68
CA SER A 89 -19.28 8.30 -13.17
C SER A 89 -18.55 9.40 -13.94
N VAL A 90 -18.77 9.44 -15.25
CA VAL A 90 -18.65 10.67 -16.06
C VAL A 90 -19.97 10.89 -16.77
N VAL A 91 -20.95 11.38 -16.01
CA VAL A 91 -22.14 12.09 -16.51
C VAL A 91 -22.33 13.37 -15.72
#